data_AF-R6M4H1-F1
#
_entry.id   AF-R6M4H1-F1
#
_cell.length_a   1.000
_cell.length_b   1.000
_cell.length_c   1.000
_cell.angle_alpha   90.00
_cell.angle_beta   90.00
_cell.angle_gamma   90.00
#
_symmetry.space_group_name_H-M   'P 1'
#
loop_
_entity.id
_entity.type
_entity.pdbx_description
1 polymer ?
#
loop_
_entity_poly.entity_id
_entity_poly.type
_entity_poly.pdbx_seq_one_letter_code
_entity_poly.pdbx_strand_id
1 'polypeptide(L)'
;MGGKGSGNRMVAKNQAWKKSPVIGNNGITATKEEISKITAHALEIALWDEIDTKDPEQLRDRTLKYLQYCIDNNIKPGNLGLYNAWGITKGEVSNIQQREPSSQRTAVIKKSRQIMSQIREQLMADGKVNAVAGIFWQKNYDGLKDQQEVVIEPRNQIEADKTPEEVQQMLADDIPIDVDGDEV
;
A
#
# COMPACT_ATOMS: atom_id res chain seq x y z
N MET A 1 -21.93 27.76 56.88
CA MET A 1 -22.47 28.46 55.68
C MET A 1 -21.25 28.82 54.83
N GLY A 2 -20.98 28.28 53.65
CA GLY A 2 -21.88 27.92 52.56
C GLY A 2 -21.93 29.09 51.56
N GLY A 3 -20.92 29.23 50.70
CA GLY A 3 -20.84 30.27 49.67
C GLY A 3 -20.10 29.76 48.43
N LYS A 4 -20.87 29.46 47.38
CA LYS A 4 -20.45 28.93 46.08
C LYS A 4 -19.90 30.07 45.20
N GLY A 5 -18.87 29.80 44.41
CA GLY A 5 -18.36 30.74 43.40
C GLY A 5 -17.57 30.03 42.31
N SER A 6 -18.30 29.63 41.26
CA SER A 6 -17.92 29.43 39.87
C SER A 6 -16.43 29.18 39.50
N GLY A 7 -16.16 27.98 39.01
CA GLY A 7 -14.97 27.70 38.20
C GLY A 7 -15.14 26.46 37.35
N ASN A 8 -16.29 26.29 36.68
CA ASN A 8 -16.48 25.22 35.71
C ASN A 8 -15.70 25.59 34.44
N ARG A 9 -14.38 25.35 34.46
CA ARG A 9 -13.51 25.54 33.30
C ARG A 9 -13.89 24.46 32.30
N MET A 10 -14.82 24.77 31.38
CA MET A 10 -15.10 23.92 30.24
C MET A 10 -13.81 23.78 29.46
N VAL A 11 -13.10 22.66 29.65
CA VAL A 11 -12.02 22.24 28.78
C VAL A 11 -12.67 22.01 27.42
N ALA A 12 -12.55 22.99 26.53
CA ALA A 12 -12.91 22.80 25.13
C ALA A 12 -12.13 21.59 24.65
N LYS A 13 -12.84 20.46 24.45
CA LYS A 13 -12.23 19.23 23.93
C LYS A 13 -11.66 19.58 22.58
N ASN A 14 -10.35 19.81 22.50
CA ASN A 14 -9.69 20.14 21.26
C ASN A 14 -9.79 18.90 20.35
N GLN A 15 -10.75 18.94 19.41
CA GLN A 15 -11.00 17.87 18.45
C GLN A 15 -10.10 18.00 17.21
N ALA A 16 -8.95 18.68 17.32
CA ALA A 16 -7.97 18.84 16.24
C ALA A 16 -7.60 17.50 15.58
N TRP A 17 -7.63 16.40 16.34
CA TRP A 17 -7.40 15.05 15.83
C TRP A 17 -8.42 14.60 14.75
N LYS A 18 -9.66 15.11 14.76
CA LYS A 18 -10.69 14.78 13.76
C LYS A 18 -10.43 15.40 12.38
N LYS A 19 -9.54 16.41 12.31
CA LYS A 19 -9.14 17.05 11.05
C LYS A 19 -7.78 16.53 10.56
N SER A 20 -7.22 15.51 11.22
CA SER A 20 -5.96 14.90 10.77
C SER A 20 -6.20 14.08 9.50
N PRO A 21 -5.45 14.34 8.42
CA PRO A 21 -5.52 13.51 7.20
C PRO A 21 -5.06 12.06 7.44
N VAL A 22 -4.44 11.79 8.60
CA VAL A 22 -3.97 10.46 9.03
C VAL A 22 -4.98 9.75 9.93
N ILE A 23 -5.88 10.49 10.60
CA ILE A 23 -6.90 9.93 11.51
C ILE A 23 -8.29 10.21 10.94
N GLY A 24 -8.61 9.45 9.89
CA GLY A 24 -9.96 9.28 9.33
C GLY A 24 -10.36 7.80 9.37
N ASN A 25 -11.32 7.41 8.52
CA ASN A 25 -11.88 6.06 8.34
C ASN A 25 -10.86 4.98 7.85
N ASN A 26 -9.58 5.13 8.22
CA ASN A 26 -8.42 4.32 7.83
C ASN A 26 -8.23 3.07 8.73
N GLY A 27 -9.17 2.82 9.65
CA GLY A 27 -9.22 1.57 10.41
C GLY A 27 -9.83 0.42 9.60
N ILE A 28 -9.93 -0.77 10.21
CA ILE A 28 -10.73 -1.85 9.64
C ILE A 28 -12.20 -1.41 9.70
N THR A 29 -12.78 -1.10 8.55
CA THR A 29 -14.20 -0.74 8.42
C THR A 29 -15.11 -1.95 8.26
N ALA A 30 -14.52 -3.15 8.19
CA ALA A 30 -15.25 -4.41 8.06
C ALA A 30 -16.09 -4.71 9.32
N THR A 31 -17.32 -5.15 9.09
CA THR A 31 -18.22 -5.71 10.09
C THR A 31 -17.65 -7.01 10.67
N LYS A 32 -18.19 -7.43 11.83
CA LYS A 32 -17.81 -8.70 12.46
C LYS A 32 -18.10 -9.87 11.51
N GLU A 33 -19.23 -9.82 10.82
CA GLU A 33 -19.67 -10.82 9.86
C GLU A 33 -18.69 -10.92 8.68
N GLU A 34 -18.22 -9.79 8.14
CA GLU A 34 -17.20 -9.77 7.09
C GLU A 34 -15.87 -10.36 7.57
N ILE A 35 -15.41 -9.98 8.78
CA ILE A 35 -14.18 -10.52 9.36
C ILE A 35 -14.31 -12.04 9.57
N SER A 36 -15.41 -12.52 10.13
CA SER A 36 -15.67 -13.95 10.31
C SER A 36 -15.68 -14.69 8.97
N LYS A 37 -16.34 -14.13 7.95
CA LYS A 37 -16.36 -14.71 6.61
C LYS A 37 -14.95 -14.81 6.01
N ILE A 38 -14.18 -13.71 6.02
CA ILE A 38 -12.81 -13.67 5.50
C ILE A 38 -11.91 -14.69 6.24
N THR A 39 -12.04 -14.76 7.56
CA THR A 39 -11.25 -15.68 8.41
C THR A 39 -11.60 -17.14 8.12
N ALA A 40 -12.89 -17.47 8.03
CA ALA A 40 -13.34 -18.82 7.72
C ALA A 40 -12.83 -19.30 6.35
N HIS A 41 -12.82 -18.41 5.35
CA HIS A 41 -12.27 -18.76 4.04
C HIS A 41 -10.77 -19.02 4.05
N ALA A 42 -10.00 -18.21 4.80
CA ALA A 42 -8.57 -18.43 4.95
C ALA A 42 -8.27 -19.77 5.64
N LEU A 43 -9.04 -20.10 6.68
CA LEU A 43 -8.94 -21.37 7.41
C LEU A 43 -9.32 -22.57 6.53
N GLU A 44 -10.45 -22.50 5.81
CA GLU A 44 -10.90 -23.56 4.90
C GLU A 44 -9.82 -23.91 3.88
N ILE A 45 -9.22 -22.90 3.23
CA ILE A 45 -8.14 -23.12 2.25
C ILE A 45 -6.90 -23.73 2.91
N ALA A 46 -6.57 -23.31 4.13
CA ALA A 46 -5.42 -23.84 4.87
C ALA A 46 -5.60 -25.30 5.30
N LEU A 47 -6.84 -25.80 5.34
CA LEU A 47 -7.18 -27.17 5.72
C LEU A 47 -7.36 -28.10 4.51
N TRP A 48 -7.20 -27.61 3.27
CA TRP A 48 -7.22 -28.47 2.10
C TRP A 48 -6.04 -29.43 2.09
N ASP A 49 -6.26 -30.60 1.48
CA ASP A 49 -5.21 -31.62 1.33
C ASP A 49 -3.93 -31.03 0.71
N GLU A 50 -2.78 -31.52 1.16
CA GLU A 50 -1.49 -31.13 0.61
C GLU A 50 -1.36 -31.61 -0.85
N ILE A 51 -0.51 -30.92 -1.62
CA ILE A 51 -0.12 -31.31 -2.98
C ILE A 51 1.38 -31.48 -3.07
N ASP A 52 1.84 -32.25 -4.04
CA ASP A 52 3.25 -32.16 -4.43
C ASP A 52 3.47 -30.84 -5.20
N THR A 53 4.04 -29.86 -4.51
CA THR A 53 4.34 -28.56 -5.10
C THR A 53 5.49 -28.59 -6.11
N LYS A 54 6.14 -29.73 -6.34
CA LYS A 54 7.08 -29.93 -7.47
C LYS A 54 6.36 -30.36 -8.74
N ASP A 55 5.16 -30.92 -8.63
CA ASP A 55 4.32 -31.32 -9.75
C ASP A 55 3.59 -30.10 -10.36
N PRO A 56 3.91 -29.69 -11.61
CA PRO A 56 3.27 -28.56 -12.25
C PRO A 56 1.76 -28.76 -12.47
N GLU A 57 1.30 -29.99 -12.68
CA GLU A 57 -0.12 -30.26 -12.91
C GLU A 57 -0.92 -30.09 -11.63
N GLN A 58 -0.44 -30.64 -10.51
CA GLN A 58 -1.09 -30.44 -9.20
C GLN A 58 -1.13 -28.96 -8.80
N LEU A 59 -0.07 -28.19 -9.07
CA LEU A 59 -0.07 -26.74 -8.83
C LEU A 59 -1.13 -26.02 -9.67
N ARG A 60 -1.23 -26.35 -10.95
CA ARG A 60 -2.22 -25.78 -11.87
C ARG A 60 -3.63 -26.10 -11.41
N ASP A 61 -3.89 -27.36 -11.14
CA ASP A 61 -5.22 -27.84 -10.76
C ASP A 61 -5.64 -27.24 -9.41
N ARG A 62 -4.70 -27.08 -8.47
CA ARG A 62 -4.93 -26.35 -7.22
C ARG A 62 -5.23 -24.86 -7.43
N THR A 63 -4.57 -24.20 -8.38
CA THR A 63 -4.90 -22.81 -8.76
C THR A 63 -6.34 -22.70 -9.27
N LEU A 64 -6.75 -23.61 -10.15
CA LEU A 64 -8.11 -23.63 -10.68
C LEU A 64 -9.15 -23.90 -9.59
N LYS A 65 -8.88 -24.86 -8.70
CA LYS A 65 -9.72 -25.13 -7.52
C LYS A 65 -9.86 -23.89 -6.64
N TYR A 66 -8.77 -23.18 -6.36
CA TYR A 66 -8.79 -21.94 -5.58
C TYR A 66 -9.65 -20.86 -6.24
N LEU A 67 -9.46 -20.63 -7.54
CA LEU A 67 -10.24 -19.66 -8.30
C LEU A 67 -11.73 -20.00 -8.31
N GLN A 68 -12.07 -21.27 -8.55
CA GLN A 68 -13.46 -21.73 -8.53
C GLN A 68 -14.08 -21.56 -7.14
N TYR A 69 -13.36 -21.93 -6.09
CA TYR A 69 -13.80 -21.69 -4.72
C TYR A 69 -14.08 -20.21 -4.43
N CYS A 70 -13.22 -19.31 -4.93
CA CYS A 70 -13.46 -17.87 -4.82
C CYS A 70 -14.73 -17.43 -5.58
N ILE A 71 -14.99 -17.98 -6.76
CA ILE A 71 -16.22 -17.71 -7.53
C ILE A 71 -17.44 -18.17 -6.73
N ASP A 72 -17.45 -19.43 -6.29
CA ASP A 72 -18.60 -20.06 -5.64
C ASP A 72 -18.98 -19.38 -4.32
N ASN A 73 -17.98 -18.82 -3.62
CA ASN A 73 -18.17 -18.17 -2.31
C ASN A 73 -18.23 -16.64 -2.39
N ASN A 74 -18.15 -16.07 -3.61
CA ASN A 74 -18.13 -14.64 -3.86
C ASN A 74 -17.01 -13.93 -3.06
N ILE A 75 -15.78 -14.42 -3.23
CA ILE A 75 -14.56 -13.93 -2.57
C ILE A 75 -13.65 -13.33 -3.64
N LYS A 76 -13.05 -12.18 -3.35
CA LYS A 76 -12.00 -11.62 -4.20
C LYS A 76 -10.71 -12.45 -4.03
N PRO A 77 -10.18 -13.09 -5.07
CA PRO A 77 -8.96 -13.86 -4.96
C PRO A 77 -7.74 -12.94 -4.77
N GLY A 78 -6.72 -13.45 -4.09
CA GLY A 78 -5.48 -12.72 -3.83
C GLY A 78 -4.28 -13.66 -3.78
N ASN A 79 -3.09 -13.11 -4.02
CA ASN A 79 -1.86 -13.91 -4.10
C ASN A 79 -1.57 -14.69 -2.81
N LEU A 80 -1.80 -14.11 -1.63
CA LEU A 80 -1.58 -14.83 -0.37
C LEU A 80 -2.58 -15.99 -0.18
N GLY A 81 -3.83 -15.82 -0.61
CA GLY A 81 -4.82 -16.90 -0.59
C GLY A 81 -4.44 -18.03 -1.56
N LEU A 82 -3.93 -17.68 -2.74
CA LEU A 82 -3.39 -18.65 -3.70
C LEU A 82 -2.18 -19.41 -3.14
N TYR A 83 -1.25 -18.71 -2.49
CA TYR A 83 -0.07 -19.33 -1.88
C TYR A 83 -0.48 -20.28 -0.74
N ASN A 84 -1.45 -19.86 0.08
CA ASN A 84 -2.07 -20.72 1.09
C ASN A 84 -2.70 -21.97 0.47
N ALA A 85 -3.42 -21.83 -0.66
CA ALA A 85 -4.01 -22.97 -1.36
C ALA A 85 -2.97 -23.96 -1.88
N TRP A 86 -1.79 -23.50 -2.27
CA TRP A 86 -0.66 -24.37 -2.64
C TRP A 86 0.10 -24.94 -1.44
N GLY A 87 -0.15 -24.47 -0.22
CA GLY A 87 0.59 -24.88 0.97
C GLY A 87 2.01 -24.33 1.04
N ILE A 88 2.30 -23.20 0.38
CA ILE A 88 3.65 -22.59 0.37
C ILE A 88 3.59 -21.10 0.70
N THR A 89 4.68 -20.58 1.23
CA THR A 89 4.84 -19.17 1.57
C THR A 89 5.24 -18.32 0.37
N LYS A 90 5.04 -17.00 0.47
CA LYS A 90 5.57 -16.03 -0.51
C LYS A 90 7.09 -16.14 -0.69
N GLY A 91 7.82 -16.45 0.39
CA GLY A 91 9.27 -16.63 0.38
C GLY A 91 9.66 -17.83 -0.47
N GLU A 92 9.00 -18.97 -0.27
CA GLU A 92 9.23 -20.19 -1.05
C GLU A 92 8.90 -20.00 -2.53
N VAL A 93 7.78 -19.33 -2.86
CA VAL A 93 7.45 -18.96 -4.24
C VAL A 93 8.60 -18.16 -4.88
N SER A 94 9.12 -17.16 -4.16
CA SER A 94 10.24 -16.33 -4.65
C SER A 94 11.51 -17.17 -4.85
N ASN A 95 11.83 -18.05 -3.90
CA ASN A 95 12.99 -18.94 -3.97
C ASN A 95 12.88 -19.93 -5.14
N ILE A 96 11.71 -20.52 -5.40
CA ILE A 96 11.47 -21.41 -6.53
C ILE A 96 11.72 -20.67 -7.85
N GLN A 97 11.16 -19.47 -8.01
CA GLN A 97 11.31 -18.67 -9.23
C GLN A 97 12.76 -18.27 -9.49
N GLN A 98 13.57 -18.06 -8.45
CA GLN A 98 14.99 -17.71 -8.56
C GLN A 98 15.88 -18.93 -8.84
N ARG A 99 15.64 -20.05 -8.15
CA ARG A 99 16.49 -21.25 -8.25
C ARG A 99 16.19 -22.09 -9.48
N GLU A 100 14.94 -22.06 -9.95
CA GLU A 100 14.47 -22.90 -11.06
C GLU A 100 13.69 -22.06 -12.09
N PRO A 101 14.30 -21.01 -12.68
CA PRO A 101 13.58 -20.01 -13.48
C PRO A 101 12.90 -20.56 -14.74
N SER A 102 13.42 -21.68 -15.26
CA SER A 102 12.99 -22.35 -16.50
C SER A 102 12.18 -23.63 -16.26
N SER A 103 11.88 -23.99 -15.01
CA SER A 103 11.08 -25.20 -14.74
C SER A 103 9.62 -25.02 -15.12
N GLN A 104 8.95 -26.12 -15.49
CA GLN A 104 7.51 -26.10 -15.77
C GLN A 104 6.69 -25.64 -14.57
N ARG A 105 7.10 -26.03 -13.35
CA ARG A 105 6.54 -25.51 -12.10
C ARG A 105 6.61 -23.99 -12.03
N THR A 106 7.77 -23.40 -12.30
CA THR A 106 7.94 -21.95 -12.30
C THR A 106 7.07 -21.28 -13.36
N ALA A 107 6.88 -21.91 -14.52
CA ALA A 107 5.96 -21.42 -15.55
C ALA A 107 4.50 -21.38 -15.05
N VAL A 108 4.04 -22.43 -14.37
CA VAL A 108 2.70 -22.48 -13.75
C VAL A 108 2.54 -21.40 -12.67
N ILE A 109 3.52 -21.23 -11.79
CA ILE A 109 3.52 -20.19 -10.76
C ILE A 109 3.41 -18.79 -11.39
N LYS A 110 4.23 -18.50 -12.40
CA LYS A 110 4.21 -17.21 -13.13
C LYS A 110 2.83 -16.98 -13.78
N LYS A 111 2.27 -18.00 -14.44
CA LYS A 111 0.95 -17.89 -15.09
C LYS A 111 -0.16 -17.63 -14.08
N SER A 112 -0.12 -18.31 -12.93
CA SER A 112 -1.11 -18.14 -11.87
C SER A 112 -1.06 -16.74 -11.25
N ARG A 113 0.15 -16.21 -11.02
CA ARG A 113 0.33 -14.81 -10.58
C ARG A 113 -0.13 -13.79 -11.63
N GLN A 114 0.04 -14.09 -12.92
CA GLN A 114 -0.45 -13.25 -14.01
C GLN A 114 -1.98 -13.16 -14.00
N ILE A 115 -2.69 -14.28 -13.77
CA ILE A 115 -4.16 -14.28 -13.62
C ILE A 115 -4.58 -13.38 -12.44
N MET A 116 -3.87 -13.48 -11.30
CA MET A 116 -4.14 -12.62 -10.15
C MET A 116 -3.88 -11.14 -10.44
N SER A 117 -2.88 -10.81 -11.26
CA SER A 117 -2.61 -9.45 -11.72
C SER A 117 -3.76 -8.91 -12.56
N GLN A 118 -4.24 -9.68 -13.55
CA GLN A 118 -5.37 -9.32 -14.41
C GLN A 118 -6.65 -9.06 -13.60
N ILE A 119 -6.95 -9.90 -12.59
CA ILE A 119 -8.12 -9.70 -11.73
C ILE A 119 -8.01 -8.39 -10.95
N ARG A 120 -6.84 -8.10 -10.36
CA ARG A 120 -6.63 -6.83 -9.66
C ARG A 120 -6.74 -5.66 -10.61
N GLU A 121 -6.14 -5.74 -11.79
CA GLU A 121 -6.20 -4.71 -12.83
C GLU A 121 -7.65 -4.34 -13.15
N GLN A 122 -8.50 -5.32 -13.43
CA GLN A 122 -9.92 -5.08 -13.69
C GLN A 122 -10.63 -4.44 -12.49
N LEU A 123 -10.38 -4.93 -11.27
CA LEU A 123 -10.98 -4.35 -10.06
C LEU A 123 -10.53 -2.91 -9.82
N MET A 124 -9.30 -2.56 -10.19
CA MET A 124 -8.79 -1.18 -10.12
C MET A 124 -9.42 -0.30 -11.20
N ALA A 125 -9.49 -0.78 -12.44
CA ALA A 125 -10.12 -0.08 -13.56
C ALA A 125 -11.60 0.25 -13.27
N ASP A 126 -12.32 -0.68 -12.62
CA ASP A 126 -13.72 -0.51 -12.24
C ASP A 126 -13.92 0.32 -10.94
N GLY A 127 -12.85 0.87 -10.37
CA GLY A 127 -12.89 1.67 -9.14
C GLY A 127 -13.30 0.88 -7.89
N LYS A 128 -13.17 -0.46 -7.92
CA LYS A 128 -13.55 -1.36 -6.80
C LYS A 128 -12.43 -1.57 -5.79
N VAL A 129 -11.24 -1.05 -6.07
CA VAL A 129 -10.08 -1.06 -5.18
C VAL A 129 -9.67 0.37 -4.89
N ASN A 130 -9.37 0.67 -3.62
CA ASN A 130 -8.79 1.97 -3.27
C ASN A 130 -7.48 2.17 -4.05
N ALA A 131 -7.31 3.32 -4.70
CA ALA A 131 -6.17 3.59 -5.58
C ALA A 131 -4.81 3.37 -4.90
N VAL A 132 -4.66 3.79 -3.64
CA VAL A 132 -3.40 3.61 -2.87
C VAL A 132 -3.12 2.13 -2.63
N ALA A 133 -4.15 1.36 -2.24
CA ALA A 133 -4.03 -0.08 -2.05
C ALA A 133 -3.70 -0.80 -3.38
N GLY A 134 -4.32 -0.36 -4.48
CA GLY A 134 -4.05 -0.86 -5.84
C GLY A 134 -2.59 -0.68 -6.24
N ILE A 135 -2.06 0.55 -6.13
CA ILE A 135 -0.67 0.88 -6.41
C ILE A 135 0.28 0.03 -5.54
N PHE A 136 -0.01 -0.09 -4.24
CA PHE A 136 0.81 -0.90 -3.34
C PHE A 136 0.84 -2.37 -3.74
N TRP A 137 -0.30 -2.94 -4.15
CA TRP A 137 -0.36 -4.33 -4.61
C TRP A 137 0.37 -4.54 -5.93
N GLN A 138 0.23 -3.63 -6.90
CA GLN A 138 0.94 -3.72 -8.18
C GLN A 138 2.46 -3.66 -7.98
N LYS A 139 2.95 -2.76 -7.13
CA LYS A 139 4.38 -2.69 -6.78
C LYS A 139 4.87 -4.01 -6.16
N ASN A 140 4.12 -4.54 -5.21
CA ASN A 140 4.52 -5.72 -4.44
C ASN A 140 4.46 -7.04 -5.20
N TYR A 141 3.53 -7.18 -6.15
CA TYR A 141 3.26 -8.45 -6.81
C TYR A 141 3.57 -8.46 -8.30
N ASP A 142 3.45 -7.31 -8.95
CA ASP A 142 3.59 -7.16 -10.40
C ASP A 142 4.89 -6.43 -10.78
N GLY A 143 5.65 -5.95 -9.79
CA GLY A 143 7.00 -5.40 -9.97
C GLY A 143 7.01 -3.98 -10.55
N LEU A 144 5.87 -3.29 -10.54
CA LEU A 144 5.81 -1.89 -10.96
C LEU A 144 6.62 -0.98 -10.02
N LYS A 145 7.11 0.12 -10.55
CA LYS A 145 7.87 1.14 -9.83
C LYS A 145 7.37 2.52 -10.23
N ASP A 146 7.38 3.46 -9.29
CA ASP A 146 7.12 4.85 -9.62
C ASP A 146 8.28 5.38 -10.44
N GLN A 147 7.98 6.01 -11.57
CA GLN A 147 8.95 6.75 -12.36
C GLN A 147 8.72 8.24 -12.10
N GLN A 148 9.74 8.92 -11.60
CA GLN A 148 9.74 10.37 -11.44
C GLN A 148 10.91 10.93 -12.25
N GLU A 149 10.59 11.75 -13.23
CA GLU A 149 11.58 12.55 -13.95
C GLU A 149 11.71 13.89 -13.24
N VAL A 150 12.89 14.18 -12.70
CA VAL A 150 13.20 15.49 -12.13
C VAL A 150 13.99 16.24 -13.19
N VAL A 151 13.30 17.07 -13.96
CA VAL A 151 13.96 18.03 -14.86
C VAL A 151 14.53 19.14 -13.99
N ILE A 152 15.82 19.05 -13.69
CA ILE A 152 16.56 20.15 -13.10
C ILE A 152 16.83 21.11 -14.24
N GLU A 153 15.91 22.05 -14.46
CA GLU A 153 16.23 23.20 -15.30
C GLU A 153 17.40 23.92 -14.62
N PRO A 154 18.53 24.15 -15.31
CA PRO A 154 19.53 25.06 -14.81
C PRO A 154 18.81 26.36 -14.51
N ARG A 155 18.82 26.81 -13.25
CA ARG A 155 18.58 28.24 -13.00
C ARG A 155 19.56 28.94 -13.92
N ASN A 156 19.07 29.66 -14.92
CA ASN A 156 19.86 30.67 -15.59
C ASN A 156 20.48 31.49 -14.46
N GLN A 157 21.77 31.28 -14.21
CA GLN A 157 22.48 32.01 -13.19
C GLN A 157 22.27 33.47 -13.56
N ILE A 158 21.56 34.18 -12.70
CA ILE A 158 21.42 35.63 -12.77
C ILE A 158 22.82 36.16 -12.49
N GLU A 159 23.73 36.19 -13.46
CA GLU A 159 25.11 36.65 -13.19
C GLU A 159 25.97 36.89 -14.46
N ALA A 160 25.37 37.19 -15.62
CA ALA A 160 26.16 37.69 -16.75
C ALA A 160 26.24 39.23 -16.80
N ASP A 161 25.27 39.96 -16.24
CA ASP A 161 25.11 41.41 -16.49
C ASP A 161 24.91 42.29 -15.24
N LYS A 162 25.13 41.78 -14.02
CA LYS A 162 24.97 42.61 -12.81
C LYS A 162 26.28 43.21 -12.33
N THR A 163 26.29 44.50 -12.02
CA THR A 163 27.48 45.17 -11.49
C THR A 163 27.70 44.78 -10.02
N PRO A 164 28.94 44.89 -9.49
CA PRO A 164 29.23 44.56 -8.10
C PRO A 164 28.32 45.26 -7.07
N GLU A 165 27.82 46.45 -7.38
CA GLU A 165 26.89 47.21 -6.52
C GLU A 165 25.52 46.54 -6.42
N GLU A 166 25.00 45.97 -7.51
CA GLU A 166 23.70 45.31 -7.54
C GLU A 166 23.70 43.98 -6.79
N VAL A 167 24.83 43.27 -6.84
CA VAL A 167 25.06 42.05 -6.05
C VAL A 167 25.10 42.37 -4.55
N GLN A 168 25.69 43.51 -4.17
CA GLN A 168 25.77 43.95 -2.78
C GLN A 168 24.41 44.30 -2.18
N GLN A 169 23.51 44.92 -2.96
CA GLN A 169 22.13 45.20 -2.52
C GLN A 169 21.33 43.92 -2.31
N MET A 170 21.42 42.95 -3.23
CA MET A 170 20.70 41.68 -3.09
C MET A 170 21.17 40.90 -1.86
N LEU A 171 22.47 40.91 -1.56
CA LEU A 171 23.02 40.27 -0.36
C LEU A 171 22.58 40.95 0.94
N ALA A 172 22.31 42.26 0.93
CA ALA A 172 21.82 42.99 2.11
C ALA A 172 20.34 42.71 2.40
N ASP A 173 19.52 42.51 1.36
CA ASP A 173 18.10 42.17 1.48
C ASP A 173 17.87 40.71 1.92
N ASP A 174 18.80 39.81 1.60
CA ASP A 174 18.74 38.38 1.94
C ASP A 174 19.26 38.04 3.34
N ILE A 175 19.77 39.01 4.11
CA ILE A 175 20.15 38.77 5.51
C ILE A 175 18.86 38.74 6.36
N PRO A 176 18.49 37.59 6.95
CA PRO A 176 17.36 37.55 7.86
C PRO A 176 17.69 38.44 9.07
N ILE A 177 16.87 39.45 9.32
CA ILE A 177 16.90 40.17 10.60
C ILE A 177 16.37 39.17 11.63
N ASP A 178 17.24 38.66 12.49
CA ASP A 178 16.81 37.95 13.69
C ASP A 178 15.90 38.91 14.47
N VAL A 179 14.60 38.61 14.45
CA VAL A 179 13.64 39.30 15.31
C VAL A 179 13.90 38.75 16.70
N ASP A 180 14.76 39.45 17.44
CA ASP A 180 14.92 39.24 18.88
C ASP A 180 13.53 39.17 19.51
N GLY A 181 13.25 38.04 20.15
CA GLY A 181 11.98 37.81 20.82
C GLY A 181 11.85 38.79 21.97
N ASP A 182 10.93 39.75 21.83
CA ASP A 182 10.46 40.54 22.96
C ASP A 182 9.83 39.61 23.99
N GLU A 183 10.49 39.52 25.15
CA GLU A 183 9.97 38.91 26.37
C GLU A 183 8.67 39.63 26.78
N VAL A 184 7.62 38.84 27.04
CA VAL A 184 6.41 39.25 27.81
C VAL A 184 6.44 38.61 29.19
#